data_AF-A0A0Q6CBE2-F1
#
_entry.id   AF-A0A0Q6CBE2-F1
#
_cell.length_a   1.000
_cell.length_b   1.000
_cell.length_c   1.000
_cell.angle_alpha   90.00
_cell.angle_beta   90.00
_cell.angle_gamma   90.00
#
_symmetry.space_group_name_H-M   'P 1'
#
loop_
_entity.id
_entity.type
_entity.pdbx_description
1 polymer ?
#
loop_
_entity_poly.entity_id
_entity_poly.type
_entity_poly.pdbx_seq_one_letter_code
_entity_poly.pdbx_strand_id
1 'polypeptide(L)'
;MTRIEPKPALSLSETEIPTKPFAVFVHVFYPDVWARIVERLEATVEDPFHLVVTAPHALAPNLPLPAERLLVSSTIIPCDNRGRDVRPFCEALRLAIDVDVGLKLHTKRSLHRLDGGDWGQTLVEALLPGEGDVRRLHQSMTRDRRLVLAAPDGMLVSQRDWMQGNRASMQVLGTRFALDLDPSLQQTPVFAAGTMFWFRKEALRLLIDVPLDDLFEAEAGQVDGTAAHALERWIAPIAERGGGIATTVSGVLESRRDMPDDVLRRSARRLADQPNPFLVRPGFFGRLLAASPLLRSAYLGLPLAWRRQLKRLLLSRTGSRRS
;
A
#
# COMPACT_ATOMS: atom_id res chain seq x y z
N MET A 1 15.69 -48.20 31.33
CA MET A 1 16.01 -48.07 29.89
C MET A 1 14.80 -47.46 29.21
N THR A 2 14.80 -46.13 29.06
CA THR A 2 13.66 -45.37 28.53
C THR A 2 13.82 -45.27 27.01
N ARG A 3 12.90 -45.90 26.27
CA ARG A 3 12.90 -45.94 24.81
C ARG A 3 12.44 -44.57 24.30
N ILE A 4 13.38 -43.80 23.76
CA ILE A 4 13.09 -42.53 23.07
C ILE A 4 12.62 -42.91 21.67
N GLU A 5 11.34 -42.68 21.37
CA GLU A 5 10.83 -42.80 20.00
C GLU A 5 11.33 -41.60 19.16
N PRO A 6 11.80 -41.84 17.93
CA PRO A 6 12.22 -40.75 17.05
C PRO A 6 11.00 -39.93 16.63
N LYS A 7 11.09 -38.62 16.86
CA LYS A 7 10.18 -37.60 16.33
C LYS A 7 10.05 -37.79 14.81
N PRO A 8 8.84 -37.83 14.23
CA PRO A 8 8.70 -38.03 12.79
C PRO A 8 9.35 -36.85 12.06
N ALA A 9 10.23 -37.20 11.11
CA ALA A 9 10.88 -36.23 10.23
C ALA A 9 9.81 -35.48 9.44
N LEU A 10 9.87 -34.14 9.50
CA LEU A 10 9.12 -33.26 8.60
C LEU A 10 9.45 -33.65 7.17
N SER A 11 8.44 -34.08 6.42
CA SER A 11 8.59 -34.44 5.01
C SER A 11 8.87 -33.18 4.19
N LEU A 12 10.14 -32.91 3.94
CA LEU A 12 10.57 -32.01 2.89
C LEU A 12 10.38 -32.74 1.55
N SER A 13 9.37 -32.37 0.76
CA SER A 13 9.41 -32.41 -0.72
C SER A 13 8.08 -31.94 -1.31
N GLU A 14 7.83 -30.63 -1.24
CA GLU A 14 7.12 -29.96 -2.33
C GLU A 14 8.21 -29.43 -3.25
N THR A 15 8.29 -29.98 -4.45
CA THR A 15 9.24 -29.59 -5.51
C THR A 15 9.29 -28.05 -5.60
N GLU A 16 10.41 -27.44 -5.23
CA GLU A 16 10.59 -25.98 -5.32
C GLU A 16 10.47 -25.58 -6.80
N ILE A 17 9.30 -25.05 -7.17
CA ILE A 17 9.14 -24.33 -8.43
C ILE A 17 10.15 -23.19 -8.39
N PRO A 18 11.02 -23.01 -9.40
CA PRO A 18 11.90 -21.86 -9.47
C PRO A 18 11.05 -20.57 -9.41
N THR A 19 11.11 -19.87 -8.29
CA THR A 19 10.44 -18.58 -8.12
C THR A 19 11.29 -17.52 -8.80
N LYS A 20 10.72 -16.77 -9.75
CA LYS A 20 11.38 -15.56 -10.28
C LYS A 20 11.72 -14.62 -9.11
N PRO A 21 12.84 -13.88 -9.17
CA PRO A 21 13.11 -12.79 -8.24
C PRO A 21 11.94 -11.81 -8.22
N PHE A 22 11.55 -11.34 -7.04
CA PHE A 22 10.56 -10.25 -6.94
C PHE A 22 11.23 -8.90 -7.22
N ALA A 23 10.44 -7.84 -7.36
CA ALA A 23 10.96 -6.49 -7.61
C ALA A 23 10.50 -5.51 -6.54
N VAL A 24 11.44 -4.77 -5.96
CA VAL A 24 11.18 -3.71 -4.98
C VAL A 24 11.20 -2.38 -5.70
N PHE A 25 10.07 -1.68 -5.70
CA PHE A 25 9.91 -0.34 -6.24
C PHE A 25 9.86 0.65 -5.09
N VAL A 26 10.81 1.59 -5.02
CA VAL A 26 10.89 2.56 -3.93
C VAL A 26 10.92 3.98 -4.47
N HIS A 27 9.98 4.82 -4.04
CA HIS A 27 10.10 6.27 -4.24
C HIS A 27 10.82 6.91 -3.06
N VAL A 28 11.98 7.52 -3.32
CA VAL A 28 12.87 8.11 -2.32
C VAL A 28 12.85 9.63 -2.41
N PHE A 29 12.23 10.25 -1.42
CA PHE A 29 12.20 11.69 -1.19
C PHE A 29 12.94 12.09 0.09
N TYR A 30 12.96 11.21 1.11
CA TYR A 30 13.66 11.42 2.39
C TYR A 30 14.84 10.44 2.54
N PRO A 31 16.10 10.87 2.33
CA PRO A 31 17.27 9.98 2.35
C PRO A 31 17.51 9.24 3.68
N ASP A 32 17.19 9.89 4.80
CA ASP A 32 17.27 9.31 6.14
C ASP A 32 16.29 8.15 6.33
N VAL A 33 15.09 8.26 5.77
CA VAL A 33 14.10 7.17 5.79
C VAL A 33 14.53 6.06 4.83
N TRP A 34 15.15 6.41 3.70
CA TRP A 34 15.68 5.43 2.76
C TRP A 34 16.77 4.55 3.38
N ALA A 35 17.72 5.12 4.13
CA ALA A 35 18.74 4.36 4.84
C ALA A 35 18.12 3.26 5.73
N ARG A 36 17.02 3.58 6.43
CA ARG A 36 16.31 2.62 7.29
C ARG A 36 15.54 1.56 6.51
N ILE A 37 15.02 1.90 5.32
CA ILE A 37 14.42 0.91 4.40
C ILE A 37 15.50 -0.05 3.89
N VAL A 38 16.69 0.46 3.54
CA VAL A 38 17.84 -0.37 3.14
C VAL A 38 18.22 -1.35 4.24
N GLU A 39 18.42 -0.86 5.47
CA GLU A 39 18.71 -1.71 6.64
C GLU A 39 17.64 -2.79 6.82
N ARG A 40 16.35 -2.43 6.67
CA ARG A 40 15.26 -3.40 6.79
C ARG A 40 15.28 -4.44 5.68
N LEU A 41 15.51 -4.04 4.44
CA LEU A 41 15.63 -4.95 3.29
C LEU A 41 16.77 -5.95 3.53
N GLU A 42 17.95 -5.46 3.94
CA GLU A 42 19.12 -6.32 4.19
C GLU A 42 18.89 -7.29 5.35
N ALA A 43 18.11 -6.88 6.36
CA ALA A 43 17.81 -7.70 7.53
C ALA A 43 16.75 -8.77 7.29
N THR A 44 15.80 -8.58 6.36
CA THR A 44 14.63 -9.47 6.21
C THR A 44 14.49 -10.13 4.85
N VAL A 45 15.11 -9.61 3.79
CA VAL A 45 15.05 -10.21 2.46
C VAL A 45 16.10 -11.31 2.35
N GLU A 46 15.64 -12.50 2.02
CA GLU A 46 16.50 -13.69 1.88
C GLU A 46 16.53 -14.24 0.45
N ASP A 47 15.67 -13.74 -0.44
CA ASP A 47 15.56 -14.14 -1.84
C ASP A 47 16.19 -13.08 -2.76
N PRO A 48 16.70 -13.45 -3.95
CA PRO A 48 17.14 -12.48 -4.94
C PRO A 48 16.00 -11.55 -5.35
N PHE A 49 16.32 -10.26 -5.58
CA PHE A 49 15.34 -9.26 -6.00
C PHE A 49 15.92 -8.20 -6.93
N HIS A 50 15.04 -7.61 -7.75
CA HIS A 50 15.33 -6.41 -8.51
C HIS A 50 14.99 -5.16 -7.69
N LEU A 51 15.81 -4.12 -7.76
CA LEU A 51 15.54 -2.84 -7.12
C LEU A 51 15.32 -1.73 -8.15
N VAL A 52 14.19 -1.05 -8.06
CA VAL A 52 13.88 0.14 -8.85
C VAL A 52 13.63 1.30 -7.89
N VAL A 53 14.49 2.30 -7.95
CA VAL A 53 14.38 3.52 -7.14
C VAL A 53 13.96 4.66 -8.03
N THR A 54 12.97 5.43 -7.60
CA THR A 54 12.68 6.74 -8.18
C THR A 54 13.03 7.83 -7.18
N ALA A 55 13.63 8.92 -7.63
CA ALA A 55 14.04 9.99 -6.73
C ALA A 55 14.11 11.34 -7.46
N PRO A 56 13.99 12.48 -6.74
CA PRO A 56 14.25 13.80 -7.31
C PRO A 56 15.61 13.86 -8.02
N HIS A 57 15.68 14.61 -9.13
CA HIS A 57 16.91 14.74 -9.93
C HIS A 57 18.17 15.08 -9.12
N ALA A 58 18.05 15.96 -8.14
CA ALA A 58 19.17 16.36 -7.28
C ALA A 58 19.65 15.26 -6.31
N LEU A 59 18.78 14.31 -5.98
CA LEU A 59 19.05 13.25 -5.01
C LEU A 59 19.54 11.96 -5.67
N ALA A 60 18.98 11.62 -6.84
CA ALA A 60 19.20 10.33 -7.52
C ALA A 60 20.68 9.90 -7.67
N PRO A 61 21.65 10.77 -8.04
CA PRO A 61 23.03 10.34 -8.25
C PRO A 61 23.76 9.89 -6.98
N ASN A 62 23.29 10.29 -5.80
CA ASN A 62 23.99 10.09 -4.52
C ASN A 62 23.25 9.14 -3.57
N LEU A 63 22.23 8.42 -4.05
CA LEU A 63 21.48 7.50 -3.20
C LEU A 63 22.29 6.23 -2.93
N PRO A 64 22.50 5.86 -1.65
CA PRO A 64 23.13 4.59 -1.33
C PRO A 64 22.21 3.43 -1.77
N LEU A 65 22.80 2.35 -2.26
CA LEU A 65 22.09 1.12 -2.61
C LEU A 65 22.36 0.05 -1.56
N PRO A 66 21.44 -0.93 -1.37
CA PRO A 66 21.70 -2.07 -0.49
C PRO A 66 22.87 -2.91 -1.00
N ALA A 67 23.42 -3.75 -0.11
CA ALA A 67 24.47 -4.69 -0.43
C ALA A 67 24.10 -5.61 -1.61
N GLU A 68 25.08 -5.87 -2.48
CA GLU A 68 24.88 -6.56 -3.76
C GLU A 68 24.47 -8.04 -3.62
N ARG A 69 24.63 -8.65 -2.43
CA ARG A 69 24.49 -10.10 -2.21
C ARG A 69 23.21 -10.71 -2.79
N LEU A 70 22.08 -10.01 -2.75
CA LEU A 70 20.79 -10.47 -3.24
C LEU A 70 20.22 -9.58 -4.37
N LEU A 71 20.95 -8.54 -4.78
CA LEU A 71 20.51 -7.66 -5.84
C LEU A 71 20.77 -8.29 -7.21
N VAL A 72 19.68 -8.61 -7.93
CA VAL A 72 19.76 -9.08 -9.32
C VAL A 72 20.02 -7.91 -10.27
N SER A 73 19.38 -6.77 -10.02
CA SER A 73 19.63 -5.53 -10.73
C SER A 73 19.21 -4.35 -9.87
N SER A 74 19.82 -3.19 -10.09
CA SER A 74 19.39 -1.91 -9.53
C SER A 74 19.19 -0.89 -10.64
N THR A 75 18.16 -0.07 -10.55
CA THR A 75 17.90 1.03 -11.49
C THR A 75 17.39 2.23 -10.72
N ILE A 76 18.03 3.38 -10.92
CA ILE A 76 17.58 4.65 -10.34
C ILE A 76 17.01 5.51 -11.47
N ILE A 77 15.76 5.94 -11.33
CA ILE A 77 15.07 6.84 -12.25
C ILE A 77 14.95 8.22 -11.59
N PRO A 78 15.71 9.22 -12.06
CA PRO A 78 15.48 10.62 -11.70
C PRO A 78 14.11 11.08 -12.18
N CYS A 79 13.32 11.74 -11.32
CA CYS A 79 11.99 12.22 -11.67
C CYS A 79 11.67 13.59 -11.05
N ASP A 80 10.69 14.29 -11.64
CA ASP A 80 10.13 15.51 -11.05
C ASP A 80 9.36 15.21 -9.76
N ASN A 81 9.31 16.20 -8.85
CA ASN A 81 8.44 16.16 -7.68
C ASN A 81 6.97 16.46 -8.06
N ARG A 82 6.36 15.54 -8.84
CA ARG A 82 4.97 15.63 -9.32
C ARG A 82 4.26 14.31 -9.11
N GLY A 83 3.03 14.34 -8.59
CA GLY A 83 2.25 13.14 -8.32
C GLY A 83 2.79 12.27 -7.18
N ARG A 84 3.67 12.82 -6.33
CA ARG A 84 4.22 12.21 -5.11
C ARG A 84 4.87 10.86 -5.39
N ASP A 85 4.55 9.83 -4.62
CA ASP A 85 5.07 8.48 -4.83
C ASP A 85 4.28 7.67 -5.87
N VAL A 86 3.12 8.16 -6.31
CA VAL A 86 2.20 7.44 -7.19
C VAL A 86 2.61 7.57 -8.65
N ARG A 87 2.86 8.79 -9.14
CA ARG A 87 3.30 9.00 -10.53
C ARG A 87 4.65 8.33 -10.81
N PRO A 88 5.71 8.53 -10.00
CA PRO A 88 6.98 7.86 -10.21
C PRO A 88 6.86 6.33 -10.17
N PHE A 89 5.94 5.78 -9.38
CA PHE A 89 5.66 4.35 -9.42
C PHE A 89 5.07 3.89 -10.75
N CYS A 90 4.13 4.65 -11.34
CA CYS A 90 3.63 4.36 -12.69
C CYS A 90 4.75 4.39 -13.74
N GLU A 91 5.67 5.36 -13.66
CA GLU A 91 6.84 5.44 -14.55
C GLU A 91 7.76 4.23 -14.36
N ALA A 92 8.06 3.87 -13.11
CA ALA A 92 8.90 2.73 -12.77
C ALA A 92 8.29 1.38 -13.19
N LEU A 93 6.97 1.22 -13.10
CA LEU A 93 6.26 0.02 -13.53
C LEU A 93 6.40 -0.26 -15.03
N ARG A 94 6.64 0.77 -15.85
CA ARG A 94 6.84 0.63 -17.31
C ARG A 94 8.18 0.01 -17.67
N LEU A 95 9.11 -0.12 -16.72
CA LEU A 95 10.36 -0.84 -16.96
C LEU A 95 10.09 -2.32 -17.28
N ALA A 96 10.77 -2.80 -18.32
CA ALA A 96 10.74 -4.19 -18.77
C ALA A 96 11.55 -5.10 -17.83
N ILE A 97 11.09 -5.25 -16.59
CA ILE A 97 11.63 -6.18 -15.59
C ILE A 97 10.75 -7.43 -15.62
N ASP A 98 11.37 -8.60 -15.83
CA ASP A 98 10.69 -9.89 -15.84
C ASP A 98 10.39 -10.36 -14.41
N VAL A 99 9.24 -9.96 -13.89
CA VAL A 99 8.83 -10.25 -12.52
C VAL A 99 7.31 -10.45 -12.43
N ASP A 100 6.90 -11.43 -11.62
CA ASP A 100 5.49 -11.71 -11.36
C ASP A 100 4.96 -10.89 -10.16
N VAL A 101 5.77 -10.77 -9.10
CA VAL A 101 5.41 -10.15 -7.82
C VAL A 101 6.32 -8.95 -7.53
N GLY A 102 5.71 -7.80 -7.24
CA GLY A 102 6.42 -6.60 -6.82
C GLY A 102 6.08 -6.17 -5.40
N LEU A 103 6.97 -5.41 -4.79
CA LEU A 103 6.77 -4.69 -3.53
C LEU A 103 6.92 -3.20 -3.81
N LYS A 104 5.88 -2.41 -3.54
CA LYS A 104 5.94 -0.95 -3.61
C LYS A 104 6.16 -0.38 -2.21
N LEU A 105 7.21 0.43 -2.06
CA LEU A 105 7.52 1.23 -0.88
C LEU A 105 7.72 2.69 -1.26
N HIS A 106 7.72 3.58 -0.28
CA HIS A 106 8.22 4.94 -0.47
C HIS A 106 8.71 5.52 0.86
N THR A 107 9.54 6.54 0.81
CA THR A 107 9.94 7.25 2.02
C THR A 107 8.79 8.13 2.48
N LYS A 108 8.29 7.91 3.70
CA LYS A 108 7.17 8.65 4.27
C LYS A 108 7.52 9.13 5.66
N ARG A 109 7.54 10.46 5.86
CA ARG A 109 7.60 11.05 7.20
C ARG A 109 6.20 11.27 7.73
N SER A 110 5.94 10.89 8.99
CA SER A 110 4.80 11.43 9.72
C SER A 110 5.12 12.88 10.09
N LEU A 111 4.35 13.84 9.56
CA LEU A 111 4.41 15.23 10.03
C LEU A 111 3.95 15.26 11.50
N HIS A 112 4.90 15.29 12.43
CA HIS A 112 4.74 15.49 13.88
C HIS A 112 3.34 15.16 14.42
N ARG A 113 3.00 13.86 14.52
CA ARG A 113 1.89 13.46 15.38
C ARG A 113 2.33 13.63 16.83
N LEU A 114 1.37 14.02 17.68
CA LEU A 114 1.57 14.22 19.12
C LEU A 114 1.98 12.95 19.88
N ASP A 115 1.91 11.78 19.24
CA ASP A 115 2.22 10.46 19.80
C ASP A 115 3.63 9.96 19.44
N GLY A 116 4.42 10.71 18.65
CA GLY A 116 5.83 10.43 18.40
C GLY A 116 6.14 9.19 17.54
N GLY A 117 5.13 8.49 17.02
CA GLY A 117 5.33 7.28 16.21
C GLY A 117 5.73 7.58 14.75
N ASP A 118 6.76 6.89 14.26
CA ASP A 118 7.09 6.87 12.83
C ASP A 118 6.16 5.91 12.08
N TRP A 119 5.02 6.46 11.66
CA TRP A 119 4.03 5.74 10.86
C TRP A 119 4.61 5.12 9.59
N GLY A 120 5.55 5.80 8.92
CA GLY A 120 6.17 5.30 7.70
C GLY A 120 6.94 4.02 7.98
N GLN A 121 7.69 3.99 9.08
CA GLN A 121 8.40 2.80 9.53
C GLN A 121 7.45 1.64 9.80
N THR A 122 6.34 1.85 10.52
CA THR A 122 5.37 0.78 10.82
C THR A 122 4.84 0.11 9.55
N LEU A 123 4.61 0.88 8.47
CA LEU A 123 4.16 0.33 7.19
C LEU A 123 5.23 -0.54 6.53
N VAL A 124 6.48 -0.08 6.55
CA VAL A 124 7.63 -0.82 5.99
C VAL A 124 7.84 -2.12 6.75
N GLU A 125 7.80 -2.08 8.09
CA GLU A 125 8.00 -3.26 8.93
C GLU A 125 6.90 -4.31 8.74
N ALA A 126 5.66 -3.88 8.54
CA ALA A 126 4.54 -4.76 8.24
C ALA A 126 4.65 -5.42 6.86
N LEU A 127 5.25 -4.74 5.87
CA LEU A 127 5.47 -5.30 4.52
C LEU A 127 6.76 -6.12 4.39
N LEU A 128 7.72 -5.89 5.27
CA LEU A 128 8.98 -6.61 5.37
C LEU A 128 9.08 -7.30 6.74
N PRO A 129 8.17 -8.24 7.08
CA PRO A 129 8.23 -8.95 8.35
C PRO A 129 9.53 -9.76 8.51
N GLY A 130 9.93 -10.04 9.75
CA GLY A 130 11.14 -10.82 10.05
C GLY A 130 10.94 -12.33 9.91
N GLU A 131 11.90 -13.13 10.41
CA GLU A 131 11.74 -14.58 10.65
C GLU A 131 11.35 -15.41 9.41
N GLY A 132 11.85 -15.02 8.24
CA GLY A 132 11.57 -15.68 6.96
C GLY A 132 10.18 -15.40 6.38
N ASP A 133 9.38 -14.52 6.99
CA ASP A 133 8.03 -14.21 6.48
C ASP A 133 8.05 -13.48 5.14
N VAL A 134 9.09 -12.70 4.81
CA VAL A 134 9.21 -12.09 3.47
C VAL A 134 9.28 -13.17 2.38
N ARG A 135 10.10 -14.21 2.60
CA ARG A 135 10.16 -15.37 1.70
C ARG A 135 8.81 -16.08 1.63
N ARG A 136 8.17 -16.34 2.77
CA ARG A 136 6.83 -16.99 2.80
C ARG A 136 5.79 -16.17 2.04
N LEU A 137 5.79 -14.85 2.23
CA LEU A 137 4.87 -13.92 1.57
C LEU A 137 5.08 -13.93 0.04
N HIS A 138 6.32 -13.82 -0.40
CA HIS A 138 6.70 -13.91 -1.81
C HIS A 138 6.30 -15.26 -2.43
N GLN A 139 6.58 -16.38 -1.74
CA GLN A 139 6.23 -17.72 -2.20
C GLN A 139 4.71 -17.92 -2.27
N SER A 140 3.95 -17.47 -1.27
CA SER A 140 2.49 -17.55 -1.25
C SER A 140 1.87 -16.79 -2.41
N MET A 141 2.32 -15.55 -2.67
CA MET A 141 1.85 -14.78 -3.83
C MET A 141 2.30 -15.40 -5.16
N THR A 142 3.47 -16.04 -5.22
CA THR A 142 3.92 -16.73 -6.44
C THR A 142 3.07 -17.97 -6.75
N ARG A 143 2.73 -18.75 -5.72
CA ARG A 143 1.97 -20.00 -5.85
C ARG A 143 0.47 -19.78 -6.04
N ASP A 144 -0.10 -18.77 -5.40
CA ASP A 144 -1.52 -18.44 -5.50
C ASP A 144 -1.76 -17.18 -6.34
N ARG A 145 -2.12 -17.40 -7.62
CA ARG A 145 -2.33 -16.32 -8.59
C ARG A 145 -3.53 -15.42 -8.26
N ARG A 146 -4.44 -15.85 -7.39
CA ARG A 146 -5.62 -15.08 -6.97
C ARG A 146 -5.23 -13.92 -6.07
N LEU A 147 -4.10 -14.02 -5.36
CA LEU A 147 -3.57 -12.94 -4.55
C LEU A 147 -2.91 -11.91 -5.47
N VAL A 148 -3.54 -10.74 -5.59
CA VAL A 148 -3.10 -9.68 -6.52
C VAL A 148 -2.55 -8.44 -5.82
N LEU A 149 -2.90 -8.25 -4.55
CA LEU A 149 -2.42 -7.14 -3.74
C LEU A 149 -2.42 -7.53 -2.26
N ALA A 150 -1.34 -7.21 -1.54
CA ALA A 150 -1.25 -7.36 -0.09
C ALA A 150 -0.82 -6.03 0.54
N ALA A 151 -1.74 -5.38 1.26
CA ALA A 151 -1.46 -4.15 2.02
C ALA A 151 -0.93 -4.49 3.43
N PRO A 152 -0.27 -3.55 4.12
CA PRO A 152 -0.01 -3.70 5.55
C PRO A 152 -1.30 -3.98 6.33
N ASP A 153 -1.21 -4.73 7.43
CA ASP A 153 -2.37 -4.98 8.27
C ASP A 153 -2.96 -3.66 8.81
N GLY A 154 -4.29 -3.55 8.79
CA GLY A 154 -5.01 -2.32 9.12
C GLY A 154 -4.99 -1.25 8.03
N MET A 155 -4.27 -1.44 6.92
CA MET A 155 -4.13 -0.43 5.85
C MET A 155 -4.96 -0.68 4.61
N LEU A 156 -5.56 -1.85 4.49
CA LEU A 156 -6.62 -2.09 3.52
C LEU A 156 -7.94 -1.55 4.09
N VAL A 157 -8.29 -0.30 3.79
CA VAL A 157 -9.39 0.42 4.47
C VAL A 157 -10.57 0.71 3.55
N SER A 158 -11.74 1.02 4.14
CA SER A 158 -12.98 1.31 3.42
C SER A 158 -12.88 2.51 2.48
N GLN A 159 -13.26 2.34 1.21
CA GLN A 159 -13.39 3.43 0.25
C GLN A 159 -14.43 4.45 0.69
N ARG A 160 -15.56 3.97 1.23
CA ARG A 160 -16.69 4.80 1.65
C ARG A 160 -16.31 5.75 2.77
N ASP A 161 -15.58 5.26 3.76
CA ASP A 161 -15.24 6.05 4.96
C ASP A 161 -14.14 7.09 4.67
N TRP A 162 -13.38 6.89 3.60
CA TRP A 162 -12.19 7.69 3.24
C TRP A 162 -12.27 8.34 1.84
N MET A 163 -13.45 8.40 1.23
CA MET A 163 -13.67 9.00 -0.10
C MET A 163 -13.30 10.49 -0.12
N GLN A 164 -13.76 11.25 0.90
CA GLN A 164 -13.49 12.69 1.06
C GLN A 164 -13.58 13.47 -0.25
N GLY A 165 -12.55 14.25 -0.63
CA GLY A 165 -12.54 15.05 -1.85
C GLY A 165 -12.17 14.30 -3.13
N ASN A 166 -11.93 12.98 -3.06
CA ASN A 166 -11.32 12.24 -4.16
C ASN A 166 -12.30 11.80 -5.25
N ARG A 167 -13.61 11.83 -4.99
CA ARG A 167 -14.60 11.24 -5.91
C ARG A 167 -14.53 11.84 -7.32
N ALA A 168 -14.39 13.15 -7.44
CA ALA A 168 -14.30 13.81 -8.76
C ALA A 168 -13.05 13.34 -9.54
N SER A 169 -11.87 13.36 -8.91
CA SER A 169 -10.62 12.89 -9.50
C SER A 169 -10.66 11.39 -9.80
N MET A 170 -11.35 10.59 -8.98
CA MET A 170 -11.60 9.17 -9.27
C MET A 170 -12.50 8.97 -10.48
N GLN A 171 -13.50 9.82 -10.71
CA GLN A 171 -14.35 9.76 -11.91
C GLN A 171 -13.52 10.07 -13.17
N VAL A 172 -12.66 11.10 -13.13
CA VAL A 172 -11.75 11.43 -14.25
C VAL A 172 -10.83 10.24 -14.58
N LEU A 173 -10.24 9.63 -13.56
CA LEU A 173 -9.43 8.41 -13.74
C LEU A 173 -10.26 7.23 -14.26
N GLY A 174 -11.50 7.05 -13.79
CA GLY A 174 -12.41 6.02 -14.30
C GLY A 174 -12.64 6.16 -15.80
N THR A 175 -12.93 7.37 -16.28
CA THR A 175 -13.03 7.66 -17.72
C THR A 175 -11.74 7.32 -18.45
N ARG A 176 -10.58 7.66 -17.87
CA ARG A 176 -9.27 7.38 -18.46
C ARG A 176 -8.96 5.88 -18.57
N PHE A 177 -9.41 5.08 -17.60
CA PHE A 177 -9.28 3.61 -17.61
C PHE A 177 -10.40 2.89 -18.36
N ALA A 178 -11.42 3.61 -18.85
CA ALA A 178 -12.68 3.06 -19.34
C ALA A 178 -13.35 2.13 -18.30
N LEU A 179 -13.40 2.58 -17.05
CA LEU A 179 -14.02 1.89 -15.91
C LEU A 179 -15.05 2.79 -15.23
N ASP A 180 -16.23 2.24 -14.97
CA ASP A 180 -17.26 2.92 -14.18
C ASP A 180 -16.88 2.89 -12.69
N LEU A 181 -16.93 4.05 -12.05
CA LEU A 181 -16.51 4.21 -10.65
C LEU A 181 -17.39 3.39 -9.70
N ASP A 182 -18.71 3.58 -9.74
CA ASP A 182 -19.59 3.00 -8.73
C ASP A 182 -19.62 1.45 -8.77
N PRO A 183 -19.70 0.78 -9.94
CA PRO A 183 -19.53 -0.68 -10.02
C PRO A 183 -18.18 -1.17 -9.50
N SER A 184 -17.09 -0.46 -9.82
CA SER A 184 -15.74 -0.80 -9.36
C SER A 184 -15.63 -0.72 -7.83
N LEU A 185 -16.24 0.30 -7.22
CA LEU A 185 -16.28 0.45 -5.75
C LEU A 185 -17.20 -0.57 -5.07
N GLN A 186 -18.27 -1.03 -5.73
CA GLN A 186 -19.12 -2.09 -5.22
C GLN A 186 -18.37 -3.43 -5.20
N GLN A 187 -17.62 -3.74 -6.25
CA GLN A 187 -16.80 -4.95 -6.33
C GLN A 187 -15.63 -4.92 -5.34
N THR A 188 -14.95 -3.77 -5.26
CA THR A 188 -13.76 -3.57 -4.43
C THR A 188 -13.94 -2.33 -3.53
N PRO A 189 -14.67 -2.48 -2.41
CA PRO A 189 -14.99 -1.36 -1.51
C PRO A 189 -13.84 -0.95 -0.59
N VAL A 190 -12.60 -1.30 -0.93
CA VAL A 190 -11.40 -1.07 -0.12
C VAL A 190 -10.24 -0.54 -0.97
N PHE A 191 -9.28 0.11 -0.32
CA PHE A 191 -7.99 0.49 -0.92
C PHE A 191 -6.84 0.38 0.08
N ALA A 192 -5.62 0.28 -0.43
CA ALA A 192 -4.41 0.24 0.38
C ALA A 192 -3.97 1.67 0.73
N ALA A 193 -4.43 2.17 1.87
CA ALA A 193 -4.06 3.49 2.34
C ALA A 193 -2.54 3.58 2.59
N GLY A 194 -1.96 4.73 2.27
CA GLY A 194 -0.53 4.96 2.40
C GLY A 194 0.32 4.43 1.25
N THR A 195 -0.30 3.87 0.20
CA THR A 195 0.35 3.52 -1.09
C THR A 195 1.64 2.70 -0.95
N MET A 196 1.69 1.76 0.00
CA MET A 196 2.73 0.73 0.10
C MET A 196 2.06 -0.64 0.18
N PHE A 197 2.50 -1.59 -0.63
CA PHE A 197 1.86 -2.90 -0.77
C PHE A 197 2.72 -3.86 -1.61
N TRP A 198 2.51 -5.16 -1.41
CA TRP A 198 2.89 -6.17 -2.40
C TRP A 198 1.82 -6.27 -3.48
N PHE A 199 2.20 -6.61 -4.71
CA PHE A 199 1.29 -6.70 -5.84
C PHE A 199 1.73 -7.71 -6.88
N ARG A 200 0.78 -8.20 -7.68
CA ARG A 200 1.05 -8.91 -8.93
C ARG A 200 1.21 -7.91 -10.07
N LYS A 201 2.35 -7.93 -10.78
CA LYS A 201 2.64 -6.93 -11.84
C LYS A 201 1.57 -6.91 -12.92
N GLU A 202 1.16 -8.09 -13.40
CA GLU A 202 0.10 -8.27 -14.41
C GLU A 202 -1.24 -7.61 -13.99
N ALA A 203 -1.58 -7.65 -12.70
CA ALA A 203 -2.83 -7.09 -12.19
C ALA A 203 -2.86 -5.55 -12.24
N LEU A 204 -1.70 -4.90 -12.33
CA LEU A 204 -1.58 -3.44 -12.43
C LEU A 204 -1.30 -2.95 -13.86
N ARG A 205 -1.53 -3.79 -14.87
CA ARG A 205 -1.20 -3.47 -16.26
C ARG A 205 -1.88 -2.21 -16.80
N LEU A 206 -3.07 -1.86 -16.30
CA LEU A 206 -3.71 -0.57 -16.64
C LEU A 206 -2.85 0.65 -16.27
N LEU A 207 -2.02 0.58 -15.22
CA LEU A 207 -1.12 1.67 -14.85
C LEU A 207 0.07 1.82 -15.81
N ILE A 208 0.37 0.76 -16.56
CA ILE A 208 1.45 0.71 -17.56
C ILE A 208 0.91 1.23 -18.89
N ASP A 209 -0.22 0.68 -19.34
CA ASP A 209 -0.75 0.86 -20.69
C ASP A 209 -1.48 2.19 -20.90
N VAL A 210 -1.99 2.80 -19.81
CA VAL A 210 -2.75 4.04 -19.89
C VAL A 210 -1.87 5.25 -19.55
N PRO A 211 -1.83 6.29 -20.40
CA PRO A 211 -1.13 7.53 -20.09
C PRO A 211 -1.92 8.30 -19.02
N LEU A 212 -1.26 8.62 -17.90
CA LEU A 212 -1.85 9.31 -16.75
C LEU A 212 -1.11 10.61 -16.41
N ASP A 213 0.00 10.89 -17.09
CA ASP A 213 0.95 11.93 -16.70
C ASP A 213 0.29 13.32 -16.67
N ASP A 214 -0.58 13.63 -17.63
CA ASP A 214 -1.33 14.88 -17.73
C ASP A 214 -2.34 15.12 -16.59
N LEU A 215 -2.69 14.08 -15.84
CA LEU A 215 -3.65 14.20 -14.72
C LEU A 215 -2.99 14.64 -13.42
N PHE A 216 -1.67 14.46 -13.26
CA PHE A 216 -0.98 14.79 -12.02
C PHE A 216 -0.65 16.27 -11.92
N GLU A 217 -1.18 16.90 -10.88
CA GLU A 217 -0.97 18.30 -10.56
C GLU A 217 0.47 18.56 -10.09
N ALA A 218 0.97 19.78 -10.31
CA ALA A 218 2.21 20.24 -9.71
C ALA A 218 2.10 20.21 -8.17
N GLU A 219 3.16 19.79 -7.48
CA GLU A 219 3.14 19.69 -6.02
C GLU A 219 3.13 21.10 -5.37
N ALA A 220 2.09 21.38 -4.59
CA ALA A 220 1.88 22.64 -3.89
C ALA A 220 1.42 22.42 -2.43
N GLY A 221 1.69 21.24 -1.86
CA GLY A 221 1.30 20.89 -0.49
C GLY A 221 -0.17 20.47 -0.36
N GLN A 222 -0.79 20.01 -1.44
CA GLN A 222 -2.17 19.53 -1.43
C GLN A 222 -2.34 18.36 -0.45
N VAL A 223 -3.45 18.33 0.30
CA VAL A 223 -3.65 17.32 1.36
C VAL A 223 -4.63 16.19 0.99
N ASP A 224 -5.42 16.36 -0.07
CA ASP A 224 -6.47 15.43 -0.51
C ASP A 224 -7.00 15.84 -1.90
N GLY A 225 -7.71 14.95 -2.60
CA GLY A 225 -8.45 15.28 -3.83
C GLY A 225 -7.62 15.36 -5.13
N THR A 226 -6.32 15.14 -5.05
CA THR A 226 -5.42 15.14 -6.22
C THR A 226 -5.55 13.86 -7.04
N ALA A 227 -5.02 13.84 -8.26
CA ALA A 227 -4.92 12.61 -9.05
C ALA A 227 -4.14 11.48 -8.35
N ALA A 228 -3.08 11.81 -7.59
CA ALA A 228 -2.33 10.81 -6.82
C ALA A 228 -3.19 10.07 -5.78
N HIS A 229 -3.91 10.81 -4.92
CA HIS A 229 -4.83 10.22 -3.93
C HIS A 229 -6.00 9.45 -4.58
N ALA A 230 -6.50 9.93 -5.72
CA ALA A 230 -7.54 9.23 -6.46
C ALA A 230 -7.02 7.92 -7.07
N LEU A 231 -5.79 7.93 -7.60
CA LEU A 231 -5.18 6.73 -8.17
C LEU A 231 -4.81 5.71 -7.09
N GLU A 232 -4.32 6.13 -5.92
CA GLU A 232 -4.14 5.25 -4.73
C GLU A 232 -5.39 4.41 -4.47
N ARG A 233 -6.58 5.02 -4.56
CA ARG A 233 -7.87 4.35 -4.36
C ARG A 233 -8.25 3.44 -5.52
N TRP A 234 -7.78 3.70 -6.72
CA TRP A 234 -8.01 2.86 -7.89
C TRP A 234 -7.13 1.62 -7.96
N ILE A 235 -5.99 1.58 -7.25
CA ILE A 235 -5.03 0.46 -7.34
C ILE A 235 -5.69 -0.89 -7.00
N ALA A 236 -6.44 -0.99 -5.89
CA ALA A 236 -7.09 -2.24 -5.52
C ALA A 236 -8.22 -2.64 -6.48
N PRO A 237 -9.15 -1.74 -6.88
CA PRO A 237 -10.13 -2.04 -7.93
C PRO A 237 -9.50 -2.47 -9.26
N ILE A 238 -8.41 -1.84 -9.70
CA ILE A 238 -7.66 -2.21 -10.90
C ILE A 238 -7.09 -3.63 -10.73
N ALA A 239 -6.44 -3.91 -9.59
CA ALA A 239 -5.84 -5.22 -9.33
C ALA A 239 -6.88 -6.35 -9.27
N GLU A 240 -8.06 -6.12 -8.68
CA GLU A 240 -9.13 -7.13 -8.57
C GLU A 240 -9.96 -7.30 -9.86
N ARG A 241 -9.77 -6.46 -10.90
CA ARG A 241 -10.56 -6.49 -12.14
C ARG A 241 -10.60 -7.87 -12.81
N GLY A 242 -9.48 -8.60 -12.77
CA GLY A 242 -9.35 -9.95 -13.33
C GLY A 242 -9.89 -11.08 -12.44
N GLY A 243 -10.68 -10.76 -11.40
CA GLY A 243 -11.18 -11.74 -10.41
C GLY A 243 -10.23 -11.98 -9.23
N GLY A 244 -9.08 -11.29 -9.21
CA GLY A 244 -8.13 -11.34 -8.11
C GLY A 244 -8.70 -10.81 -6.78
N ILE A 245 -7.95 -11.06 -5.71
CA ILE A 245 -8.30 -10.72 -4.34
C ILE A 245 -7.18 -9.84 -3.74
N ALA A 246 -7.54 -8.63 -3.35
CA ALA A 246 -6.72 -7.75 -2.53
C ALA A 246 -6.97 -8.09 -1.05
N THR A 247 -5.89 -8.27 -0.31
CA THR A 247 -5.91 -8.65 1.12
C THR A 247 -4.79 -7.94 1.87
N THR A 248 -4.56 -8.32 3.12
CA THR A 248 -3.43 -7.81 3.93
C THR A 248 -2.27 -8.81 3.95
N VAL A 249 -1.12 -8.41 4.49
CA VAL A 249 0.03 -9.31 4.69
C VAL A 249 -0.37 -10.56 5.49
N SER A 250 -1.04 -10.39 6.63
CA SER A 250 -1.58 -11.54 7.39
C SER A 250 -2.53 -12.39 6.55
N GLY A 251 -3.38 -11.76 5.74
CA GLY A 251 -4.29 -12.48 4.86
C GLY A 251 -3.62 -13.32 3.77
N VAL A 252 -2.41 -12.94 3.32
CA VAL A 252 -1.62 -13.79 2.42
C VAL A 252 -1.00 -14.96 3.20
N LEU A 253 -0.43 -14.70 4.37
CA LEU A 253 0.22 -15.74 5.19
C LEU A 253 -0.78 -16.78 5.72
N GLU A 254 -2.02 -16.39 5.96
CA GLU A 254 -3.12 -17.28 6.35
C GLU A 254 -3.78 -18.01 5.16
N SER A 255 -3.54 -17.56 3.93
CA SER A 255 -4.17 -18.14 2.74
C SER A 255 -3.63 -19.55 2.44
N ARG A 256 -4.50 -20.42 1.92
CA ARG A 256 -4.10 -21.72 1.39
C ARG A 256 -4.66 -21.88 -0.02
N ARG A 257 -3.86 -22.51 -0.90
CA ARG A 257 -4.19 -22.64 -2.33
C ARG A 257 -5.49 -23.42 -2.58
N ASP A 258 -5.84 -24.34 -1.69
CA ASP A 258 -7.06 -25.15 -1.72
C ASP A 258 -8.30 -24.43 -1.19
N MET A 259 -8.16 -23.24 -0.58
CA MET A 259 -9.32 -22.46 -0.14
C MET A 259 -10.18 -22.07 -1.35
N PRO A 260 -11.51 -22.22 -1.29
CA PRO A 260 -12.41 -21.67 -2.30
C PRO A 260 -12.32 -20.14 -2.40
N ASP A 261 -12.53 -19.58 -3.60
CA ASP A 261 -12.40 -18.14 -3.88
C ASP A 261 -13.31 -17.27 -3.00
N ASP A 262 -14.53 -17.74 -2.72
CA ASP A 262 -15.50 -17.05 -1.88
C ASP A 262 -15.05 -17.01 -0.41
N VAL A 263 -14.43 -18.09 0.08
CA VAL A 263 -13.84 -18.16 1.42
C VAL A 263 -12.66 -17.21 1.54
N LEU A 264 -11.75 -17.22 0.55
CA LEU A 264 -10.60 -16.34 0.51
C LEU A 264 -11.02 -14.87 0.48
N ARG A 265 -12.00 -14.51 -0.37
CA ARG A 265 -12.55 -13.16 -0.45
C ARG A 265 -13.23 -12.73 0.85
N ARG A 266 -14.00 -13.61 1.51
CA ARG A 266 -14.58 -13.32 2.84
C ARG A 266 -13.50 -13.10 3.90
N SER A 267 -12.44 -13.91 3.89
CA SER A 267 -11.31 -13.75 4.81
C SER A 267 -10.61 -12.41 4.60
N ALA A 268 -10.29 -12.07 3.35
CA ALA A 268 -9.68 -10.80 2.98
C ALA A 268 -10.54 -9.60 3.41
N ARG A 269 -11.86 -9.66 3.18
CA ARG A 269 -12.79 -8.59 3.60
C ARG A 269 -12.95 -8.49 5.12
N ARG A 270 -12.80 -9.60 5.86
CA ARG A 270 -12.75 -9.59 7.33
C ARG A 270 -11.48 -8.92 7.84
N LEU A 271 -10.33 -9.17 7.21
CA LEU A 271 -9.06 -8.54 7.60
C LEU A 271 -8.93 -7.08 7.16
N ALA A 272 -9.71 -6.68 6.16
CA ALA A 272 -9.83 -5.29 5.76
C ALA A 272 -10.58 -4.44 6.80
N ASP A 273 -10.30 -3.15 6.78
CA ASP A 273 -10.95 -2.08 7.53
C ASP A 273 -10.91 -2.27 9.06
N GLN A 274 -9.94 -3.05 9.53
CA GLN A 274 -9.68 -3.25 10.95
C GLN A 274 -9.26 -1.94 11.62
N PRO A 275 -9.68 -1.70 12.88
CA PRO A 275 -9.27 -0.52 13.61
C PRO A 275 -7.75 -0.40 13.65
N ASN A 276 -7.22 0.76 13.28
CA ASN A 276 -5.81 1.06 13.43
C ASN A 276 -5.64 2.45 14.09
N PRO A 277 -4.58 2.65 14.89
CA PRO A 277 -4.39 3.88 15.68
C PRO A 277 -4.02 5.11 14.83
N PHE A 278 -3.85 4.93 13.52
CA PHE A 278 -3.30 5.94 12.63
C PHE A 278 -4.38 6.56 11.73
N LEU A 279 -5.32 5.74 11.25
CA LEU A 279 -6.51 6.09 10.48
C LEU A 279 -7.75 5.94 11.37
N VAL A 280 -7.93 6.91 12.26
CA VAL A 280 -9.14 6.97 13.11
C VAL A 280 -10.33 7.33 12.23
N ARG A 281 -11.30 6.41 12.14
CA ARG A 281 -12.52 6.62 11.34
C ARG A 281 -13.18 7.95 11.69
N PRO A 282 -13.59 8.76 10.70
CA PRO A 282 -14.25 10.01 10.98
C PRO A 282 -15.57 9.75 11.73
N GLY A 283 -15.70 10.36 12.91
CA GLY A 283 -16.96 10.39 13.66
C GLY A 283 -18.06 11.14 12.89
N PHE A 284 -19.27 11.20 13.46
CA PHE A 284 -20.43 11.84 12.82
C PHE A 284 -20.14 13.21 12.20
N PHE A 285 -19.46 14.08 12.95
CA PHE A 285 -19.06 15.41 12.46
C PHE A 285 -18.03 15.36 11.33
N GLY A 286 -17.08 14.42 11.36
CA GLY A 286 -16.13 14.25 10.27
C GLY A 286 -16.83 13.85 8.97
N ARG A 287 -17.83 12.97 9.06
CA ARG A 287 -18.68 12.60 7.91
C ARG A 287 -19.52 13.77 7.42
N LEU A 288 -20.08 14.58 8.32
CA LEU A 288 -20.85 15.77 7.97
C LEU A 288 -20.00 16.82 7.23
N LEU A 289 -18.76 17.05 7.70
CA LEU A 289 -17.80 17.93 7.03
C LEU A 289 -17.40 17.39 5.65
N ALA A 290 -17.18 16.08 5.52
CA ALA A 290 -16.83 15.46 4.24
C ALA A 290 -17.98 15.53 3.21
N ALA A 291 -19.23 15.46 3.68
CA ALA A 291 -20.41 15.48 2.81
C ALA A 291 -20.77 16.87 2.25
N SER A 292 -20.22 17.96 2.79
CA SER A 292 -20.53 19.33 2.37
C SER A 292 -19.27 20.15 2.08
N PRO A 293 -19.00 20.51 0.81
CA PRO A 293 -17.87 21.36 0.44
C PRO A 293 -17.88 22.72 1.16
N LEU A 294 -19.07 23.26 1.43
CA LEU A 294 -19.24 24.54 2.13
C LEU A 294 -18.87 24.42 3.61
N LEU A 295 -19.31 23.36 4.29
CA LEU A 295 -18.92 23.10 5.68
C LEU A 295 -17.41 22.79 5.79
N ARG A 296 -16.85 22.03 4.83
CA ARG A 296 -15.41 21.77 4.76
C ARG A 296 -14.61 23.07 4.62
N SER A 297 -15.02 23.96 3.73
CA SER A 297 -14.35 25.24 3.48
C SER A 297 -14.42 26.15 4.71
N ALA A 298 -15.60 26.26 5.33
CA ALA A 298 -15.78 27.00 6.57
C ALA A 298 -14.90 26.44 7.71
N TYR A 299 -14.83 25.11 7.86
CA TYR A 299 -13.97 24.47 8.86
C TYR A 299 -12.47 24.72 8.60
N LEU A 300 -12.01 24.63 7.35
CA LEU A 300 -10.61 24.86 6.99
C LEU A 300 -10.19 26.32 7.17
N GLY A 301 -11.13 27.26 7.00
CA GLY A 301 -10.93 28.69 7.28
C GLY A 301 -10.76 29.03 8.76
N LEU A 302 -11.04 28.11 9.68
CA LEU A 302 -10.86 28.36 11.12
C LEU A 302 -9.38 28.37 11.54
N PRO A 303 -9.00 29.22 12.52
CA PRO A 303 -7.67 29.17 13.12
C PRO A 303 -7.35 27.77 13.67
N LEU A 304 -6.07 27.38 13.62
CA LEU A 304 -5.63 26.02 13.96
C LEU A 304 -6.03 25.62 15.41
N ALA A 305 -6.01 26.57 16.34
CA ALA A 305 -6.43 26.37 17.73
C ALA A 305 -7.91 25.97 17.84
N TRP A 306 -8.79 26.62 17.09
CA TRP A 306 -10.22 26.33 17.06
C TRP A 306 -10.52 24.98 16.44
N ARG A 307 -9.84 24.63 15.34
CA ARG A 307 -9.93 23.30 14.74
C ARG A 307 -9.53 22.19 15.71
N ARG A 308 -8.46 22.40 16.49
CA ARG A 308 -8.00 21.47 17.54
C ARG A 308 -9.03 21.32 18.66
N GLN A 309 -9.63 22.42 19.10
CA GLN A 309 -10.63 22.41 20.18
C GLN A 309 -11.94 21.73 19.75
N LEU A 310 -12.42 22.03 18.53
CA LEU A 310 -13.54 21.31 17.91
C LEU A 310 -13.25 19.82 17.79
N LYS A 311 -12.07 19.43 17.29
CA LYS A 311 -11.69 18.02 17.18
C LYS A 311 -11.69 17.30 18.54
N ARG A 312 -11.20 17.95 19.61
CA ARG A 312 -11.22 17.39 20.98
C ARG A 312 -12.64 17.22 21.53
N LEU A 313 -13.51 18.22 21.36
CA LEU A 313 -14.90 18.17 21.80
C LEU A 313 -15.72 17.10 21.06
N LEU A 314 -15.35 16.81 19.82
CA LEU A 314 -16.04 15.83 18.98
C LEU A 314 -15.56 14.39 19.21
N LEU A 315 -14.27 14.21 19.53
CA LEU A 315 -13.70 12.91 19.90
C LEU A 315 -14.06 12.48 21.33
N SER A 316 -14.32 13.43 22.25
CA SER A 316 -14.74 13.10 23.63
C SER A 316 -16.18 12.58 23.72
N ARG A 317 -17.03 12.85 22.73
CA ARG A 317 -18.42 12.38 22.68
C ARG A 317 -18.61 10.98 22.10
N THR A 318 -17.59 10.39 21.49
CA THR A 318 -17.66 9.02 20.93
C THR A 318 -17.29 7.91 21.93
N GLY A 319 -16.92 8.26 23.17
CA GLY A 319 -16.55 7.31 24.22
C GLY A 319 -17.63 7.00 25.28
N SER A 320 -18.82 7.58 25.17
CA SER A 320 -19.90 7.40 26.16
C SER A 320 -21.18 6.90 25.48
N ARG A 321 -21.24 5.58 25.26
CA ARG A 321 -22.49 4.79 25.17
C ARG A 321 -22.11 3.30 25.21
N ARG A 322 -21.75 2.86 26.42
CA ARG A 322 -21.99 1.49 26.88
C ARG A 322 -23.03 1.61 28.00
N SER A 323 -24.25 1.19 27.69
CA SER A 323 -25.23 0.64 28.62
C SER A 323 -25.96 -0.43 27.83
#